data_AF-A0A2H0D2Z8-F1
#
_entry.id   AF-A0A2H0D2Z8-F1
#
_cell.length_a   1.000
_cell.length_b   1.000
_cell.length_c   1.000
_cell.angle_alpha   90.00
_cell.angle_beta   90.00
_cell.angle_gamma   90.00
#
_symmetry.space_group_name_H-M   'P 1'
#
loop_
_entity.id
_entity.type
_entity.pdbx_description
1 polymer ?
#
loop_
_entity_poly.entity_id
_entity_poly.type
_entity_poly.pdbx_seq_one_letter_code
_entity_poly.pdbx_strand_id
1 'polypeptide(L)'
;MIKSLLRTLLFSLFIFCFELLPQQKELTVELIQTNRDFFGKNLSGVQWFSGGEKFSFLKRDSETKATAIYEHDCKTGEEKILVSGNDLKLKPGDKPFVIQNYEWLPNEKYILFTGTLPARSLKTGGAFYIYEIAKKKFLELASSEKTQQNASFSPDGEKLAFVRDNNVFVVDIQSQKETQITFDGSETLLNGNFDWVYEEEFSIINGIEWSPDSKRIAFWQLDQSQVPEIHIAKWDSLYLNFLDMRYPK
;
A
#
# COMPACT_ATOMS: atom_id res chain seq x y z
N MET A 1 -62.91 29.66 42.13
CA MET A 1 -61.70 28.88 42.47
C MET A 1 -60.88 28.43 41.24
N ILE A 2 -61.50 28.18 40.08
CA ILE A 2 -60.81 27.65 38.87
C ILE A 2 -59.96 28.68 38.10
N LYS A 3 -60.29 29.99 38.16
CA LYS A 3 -59.51 31.05 37.49
C LYS A 3 -58.19 31.43 38.17
N SER A 4 -57.98 30.98 39.42
CA SER A 4 -56.74 31.21 40.17
C SER A 4 -55.66 30.18 39.82
N LEU A 5 -56.04 28.91 39.67
CA LEU A 5 -55.09 27.83 39.31
C LEU A 5 -54.51 27.96 37.89
N LEU A 6 -55.28 28.51 36.94
CA LEU A 6 -54.81 28.60 35.55
C LEU A 6 -53.74 29.69 35.35
N ARG A 7 -53.74 30.74 36.19
CA ARG A 7 -52.72 31.81 36.16
C ARG A 7 -51.41 31.37 36.79
N THR A 8 -51.45 30.49 37.78
CA THR A 8 -50.23 29.92 38.40
C THR A 8 -49.58 28.85 37.52
N LEU A 9 -50.38 28.09 36.75
CA LEU A 9 -49.86 27.04 35.86
C LEU A 9 -49.18 27.61 34.59
N LEU A 10 -49.62 28.78 34.11
CA LEU A 10 -49.04 29.44 32.94
C LEU A 10 -47.78 30.27 33.25
N PHE A 11 -47.52 30.61 34.51
CA PHE A 11 -46.29 31.28 34.93
C PHE A 11 -45.16 30.30 35.31
N SER A 12 -45.49 29.03 35.57
CA SER A 12 -44.50 27.99 35.83
C SER A 12 -44.04 27.23 34.58
N LEU A 13 -44.65 27.48 33.42
CA LEU A 13 -44.28 26.82 32.16
C LEU A 13 -43.21 27.58 31.36
N PHE A 14 -42.74 28.73 31.86
CA PHE A 14 -41.82 29.62 31.13
C PHE A 14 -40.39 29.67 31.71
N ILE A 15 -40.09 28.86 32.73
CA ILE A 15 -38.76 28.80 33.33
C ILE A 15 -38.42 27.33 33.50
N PHE A 16 -37.80 26.76 32.46
CA PHE A 16 -36.76 25.72 32.52
C PHE A 16 -36.52 25.23 31.08
N CYS A 17 -36.30 26.16 30.14
CA CYS A 17 -35.48 25.84 28.99
C CYS A 17 -34.04 25.86 29.51
N PHE A 18 -33.62 24.75 30.15
CA PHE A 18 -32.21 24.54 30.35
C PHE A 18 -31.63 24.38 28.95
N GLU A 19 -30.92 25.41 28.50
CA GLU A 19 -29.94 25.21 27.44
C GLU A 19 -29.01 24.11 27.95
N LEU A 20 -29.16 22.89 27.43
CA LEU A 20 -28.14 21.87 27.51
C LEU A 20 -26.94 22.45 26.79
N LEU A 21 -26.07 23.16 27.52
CA LEU A 21 -24.75 23.49 27.02
C LEU A 21 -24.13 22.15 26.60
N PRO A 22 -23.76 21.99 25.32
CA PRO A 22 -23.15 20.75 24.88
C PRO A 22 -21.96 20.49 25.79
N GLN A 23 -21.96 19.33 26.47
CA GLN A 23 -20.84 18.93 27.31
C GLN A 23 -19.60 18.91 26.42
N GLN A 24 -18.69 19.86 26.64
CA GLN A 24 -17.42 19.88 25.96
C GLN A 24 -16.66 18.64 26.42
N LYS A 25 -16.58 17.63 25.54
CA LYS A 25 -15.79 16.43 25.81
C LYS A 25 -14.35 16.87 26.02
N GLU A 26 -13.80 16.51 27.17
CA GLU A 26 -12.41 16.80 27.49
C GLU A 26 -11.49 16.03 26.54
N LEU A 27 -10.45 16.70 26.03
CA LEU A 27 -9.46 16.07 25.16
C LEU A 27 -8.52 15.23 26.00
N THR A 28 -8.62 13.90 25.91
CA THR A 28 -7.76 12.95 26.63
C THR A 28 -6.90 12.13 25.67
N VAL A 29 -5.82 11.53 26.18
CA VAL A 29 -4.97 10.61 25.40
C VAL A 29 -5.78 9.43 24.87
N GLU A 30 -6.65 8.85 25.70
CA GLU A 30 -7.56 7.78 25.30
C GLU A 30 -8.48 8.22 24.17
N LEU A 31 -9.06 9.42 24.27
CA LEU A 31 -9.93 9.97 23.25
C LEU A 31 -9.18 10.15 21.91
N ILE A 32 -7.95 10.66 21.94
CA ILE A 32 -7.10 10.81 20.75
C ILE A 32 -6.79 9.44 20.11
N GLN A 33 -6.53 8.41 20.92
CA GLN A 33 -6.13 7.09 20.44
C GLN A 33 -7.30 6.23 19.94
N THR A 34 -8.50 6.40 20.52
CA THR A 34 -9.64 5.51 20.27
C THR A 34 -10.71 6.12 19.37
N ASN A 35 -10.87 7.44 19.38
CA ASN A 35 -11.95 8.08 18.65
C ASN A 35 -11.57 8.27 17.17
N ARG A 36 -12.38 7.65 16.29
CA ARG A 36 -12.25 7.77 14.84
C ARG A 36 -12.58 9.16 14.30
N ASP A 37 -13.24 10.01 15.08
CA ASP A 37 -13.54 11.40 14.69
C ASP A 37 -12.26 12.26 14.51
N PHE A 38 -11.14 11.88 15.14
CA PHE A 38 -9.83 12.53 14.92
C PHE A 38 -9.14 12.07 13.64
N PHE A 39 -9.69 11.06 12.95
CA PHE A 39 -9.17 10.57 11.68
C PHE A 39 -10.03 11.12 10.55
N GLY A 40 -9.43 11.92 9.68
CA GLY A 40 -10.11 12.41 8.48
C GLY A 40 -10.62 11.27 7.60
N LYS A 41 -11.76 11.48 6.92
CA LYS A 41 -12.19 10.60 5.83
C LYS A 41 -11.20 10.77 4.69
N ASN A 42 -10.33 9.79 4.51
CA ASN A 42 -9.32 9.80 3.46
C ASN A 42 -9.67 8.77 2.38
N LEU A 43 -9.40 9.11 1.13
CA LEU A 43 -9.30 8.14 0.06
C LEU A 43 -7.91 7.49 0.14
N SER A 44 -7.86 6.16 0.13
CA SER A 44 -6.61 5.42 0.13
C SER A 44 -6.31 4.84 -1.24
N GLY A 45 -5.02 4.74 -1.57
CA GLY A 45 -4.57 4.16 -2.84
C GLY A 45 -5.13 4.87 -4.07
N VAL A 46 -5.20 6.20 -4.07
CA VAL A 46 -5.67 6.95 -5.25
C VAL A 46 -4.65 6.81 -6.39
N GLN A 47 -5.12 6.43 -7.58
CA GLN A 47 -4.32 6.40 -8.81
C GLN A 47 -5.10 6.98 -9.97
N TRP A 48 -4.49 7.94 -10.67
CA TRP A 48 -5.09 8.57 -11.84
C TRP A 48 -4.90 7.70 -13.06
N PHE A 49 -5.96 7.57 -13.87
CA PHE A 49 -5.83 7.05 -15.22
C PHE A 49 -5.15 8.10 -16.11
N SER A 50 -4.45 7.65 -17.14
CA SER A 50 -3.68 8.46 -18.10
C SER A 50 -4.48 9.61 -18.71
N GLY A 51 -5.79 9.43 -18.89
CA GLY A 51 -6.70 10.47 -19.42
C GLY A 51 -7.00 11.61 -18.44
N GLY A 52 -6.69 11.48 -17.14
CA GLY A 52 -6.88 12.52 -16.12
C GLY A 52 -8.34 12.84 -15.75
N GLU A 53 -9.32 12.19 -16.38
CA GLU A 53 -10.76 12.41 -16.10
C GLU A 53 -11.32 11.47 -15.05
N LYS A 54 -10.55 10.45 -14.68
CA LYS A 54 -10.94 9.37 -13.77
C LYS A 54 -9.77 9.01 -12.87
N PHE A 55 -10.09 8.50 -11.69
CA PHE A 55 -9.11 7.85 -10.83
C PHE A 55 -9.71 6.60 -10.20
N SER A 56 -8.86 5.66 -9.85
CA SER A 56 -9.23 4.52 -9.01
C SER A 56 -8.78 4.74 -7.57
N PHE A 57 -9.45 4.07 -6.63
CA PHE A 57 -9.12 4.15 -5.21
C PHE A 57 -9.60 2.91 -4.45
N LEU A 58 -9.05 2.69 -3.26
CA LEU A 58 -9.48 1.61 -2.38
C LEU A 58 -10.66 2.06 -1.53
N LYS A 59 -11.69 1.20 -1.49
CA LYS A 59 -12.86 1.40 -0.64
C LYS A 59 -13.33 0.05 -0.12
N ARG A 60 -13.80 0.05 1.13
CA ARG A 60 -14.45 -1.14 1.69
C ARG A 60 -15.85 -1.24 1.11
N ASP A 61 -16.11 -2.35 0.45
CA ASP A 61 -17.40 -2.62 -0.16
C ASP A 61 -18.51 -2.72 0.90
N SER A 62 -19.64 -2.07 0.66
CA SER A 62 -20.72 -2.01 1.66
C SER A 62 -21.44 -3.34 1.84
N GLU A 63 -21.50 -4.17 0.80
CA GLU A 63 -22.23 -5.44 0.79
C GLU A 63 -21.33 -6.58 1.28
N THR A 64 -20.21 -6.77 0.60
CA THR A 64 -19.30 -7.89 0.85
C THR A 64 -18.34 -7.64 2.01
N LYS A 65 -18.20 -6.38 2.44
CA LYS A 65 -17.21 -5.92 3.43
C LYS A 65 -15.75 -6.17 3.03
N ALA A 66 -15.47 -6.67 1.82
CA ALA A 66 -14.11 -6.81 1.31
C ALA A 66 -13.58 -5.45 0.85
N THR A 67 -12.26 -5.25 0.90
CA THR A 67 -11.63 -4.11 0.21
C THR A 67 -11.72 -4.35 -1.30
N ALA A 68 -12.14 -3.34 -2.05
CA ALA A 68 -12.25 -3.39 -3.50
C ALA A 68 -11.63 -2.12 -4.12
N ILE A 69 -11.33 -2.20 -5.41
CA ILE A 69 -10.89 -1.06 -6.22
C ILE A 69 -12.13 -0.47 -6.89
N TYR A 70 -12.39 0.80 -6.60
CA TYR A 70 -13.46 1.58 -7.22
C TYR A 70 -12.87 2.52 -8.28
N GLU A 71 -13.64 2.81 -9.33
CA GLU A 71 -13.40 3.91 -10.28
C GLU A 71 -14.33 5.07 -9.92
N HIS A 72 -13.79 6.28 -9.93
CA HIS A 72 -14.54 7.53 -9.83
C HIS A 72 -14.38 8.32 -11.14
N ASP A 73 -15.51 8.77 -11.70
CA ASP A 73 -15.55 9.68 -12.85
C ASP A 73 -15.69 11.12 -12.36
N CYS A 74 -14.70 11.96 -12.65
CA CYS A 74 -14.67 13.33 -12.15
C CYS A 74 -15.71 14.25 -12.82
N LYS A 75 -16.26 13.87 -13.98
CA LYS A 75 -17.28 14.66 -14.69
C LYS A 75 -18.67 14.39 -14.16
N THR A 76 -19.00 13.13 -13.94
CA THR A 76 -20.35 12.71 -13.51
C THR A 76 -20.48 12.59 -11.99
N GLY A 77 -19.36 12.38 -11.28
CA GLY A 77 -19.33 12.06 -9.86
C GLY A 77 -19.74 10.61 -9.56
N GLU A 78 -19.93 9.78 -10.59
CA GLU A 78 -20.32 8.38 -10.42
C GLU A 78 -19.15 7.53 -9.90
N GLU A 79 -19.46 6.63 -8.97
CA GLU A 79 -18.54 5.62 -8.47
C GLU A 79 -19.04 4.23 -8.86
N LYS A 80 -18.14 3.36 -9.32
CA LYS A 80 -18.44 1.95 -9.58
C LYS A 80 -17.31 1.04 -9.10
N ILE A 81 -17.66 -0.19 -8.75
CA ILE A 81 -16.66 -1.23 -8.45
C ILE A 81 -15.99 -1.64 -9.76
N LEU A 82 -14.66 -1.55 -9.79
CA LEU A 82 -13.84 -1.98 -10.92
C LEU A 82 -13.28 -3.38 -10.68
N VAL A 83 -12.74 -3.63 -9.49
CA VAL A 83 -12.22 -4.94 -9.07
C VAL A 83 -12.70 -5.25 -7.66
N SER A 84 -13.50 -6.31 -7.53
CA SER A 84 -13.92 -6.83 -6.23
C SER A 84 -12.78 -7.61 -5.58
N GLY A 85 -12.46 -7.33 -4.32
CA GLY A 85 -11.46 -8.11 -3.58
C GLY A 85 -11.82 -9.61 -3.48
N ASN A 86 -13.11 -9.95 -3.53
CA ASN A 86 -13.57 -11.35 -3.52
C ASN A 86 -13.23 -12.13 -4.79
N ASP A 87 -12.97 -11.43 -5.89
CA ASP A 87 -12.59 -12.04 -7.18
C ASP A 87 -11.08 -12.32 -7.25
N LEU A 88 -10.29 -11.76 -6.33
CA LEU A 88 -8.85 -11.95 -6.28
C LEU A 88 -8.50 -13.27 -5.60
N LYS A 89 -8.69 -14.38 -6.33
CA LYS A 89 -8.37 -15.73 -5.89
C LYS A 89 -7.43 -16.39 -6.88
N LEU A 90 -6.38 -17.03 -6.38
CA LEU A 90 -5.42 -17.74 -7.23
C LEU A 90 -6.05 -18.99 -7.83
N LYS A 91 -6.84 -19.72 -7.03
CA LYS A 91 -7.60 -20.89 -7.48
C LYS A 91 -9.06 -20.81 -6.99
N PRO A 92 -9.99 -21.46 -7.72
CA PRO A 92 -11.35 -21.60 -7.23
C PRO A 92 -11.37 -22.26 -5.84
N GLY A 93 -12.01 -21.61 -4.87
CA GLY A 93 -12.12 -22.09 -3.47
C GLY A 93 -11.12 -21.46 -2.50
N ASP A 94 -10.09 -20.77 -2.99
CA ASP A 94 -9.13 -20.08 -2.11
C ASP A 94 -9.77 -18.90 -1.38
N LYS A 95 -9.17 -18.54 -0.23
CA LYS A 95 -9.49 -17.27 0.43
C LYS A 95 -9.10 -16.12 -0.51
N PRO A 96 -9.94 -15.08 -0.64
CA PRO A 96 -9.58 -13.93 -1.44
C PRO A 96 -8.34 -13.22 -0.89
N PHE A 97 -7.51 -12.71 -1.80
CA PHE A 97 -6.38 -11.85 -1.50
C PHE A 97 -6.87 -10.54 -0.86
N VAL A 98 -6.20 -10.11 0.20
CA VAL A 98 -6.53 -8.86 0.90
C VAL A 98 -5.72 -7.73 0.29
N ILE A 99 -6.40 -6.82 -0.39
CA ILE A 99 -5.76 -5.66 -1.04
C ILE A 99 -5.19 -4.72 0.02
N GLN A 100 -3.86 -4.60 0.05
CA GLN A 100 -3.13 -3.62 0.87
C GLN A 100 -2.61 -2.45 0.04
N ASN A 101 -2.21 -2.72 -1.20
CA ASN A 101 -1.75 -1.77 -2.19
C ASN A 101 -2.20 -2.27 -3.57
N TYR A 102 -2.08 -1.41 -4.57
CA TYR A 102 -2.14 -1.81 -5.96
C TYR A 102 -1.42 -0.78 -6.83
N GLU A 103 -1.07 -1.15 -8.05
CA GLU A 103 -0.50 -0.24 -9.06
C GLU A 103 -0.95 -0.62 -10.47
N TRP A 104 -1.46 0.36 -11.20
CA TRP A 104 -1.77 0.18 -12.62
C TRP A 104 -0.49 0.06 -13.45
N LEU A 105 -0.49 -0.88 -14.38
CA LEU A 105 0.54 -0.89 -15.41
C LEU A 105 0.33 0.30 -16.36
N PRO A 106 1.39 0.80 -17.01
CA PRO A 106 1.31 1.94 -17.93
C PRO A 106 0.26 1.77 -19.05
N ASN A 107 -0.04 0.53 -19.43
CA ASN A 107 -1.04 0.19 -20.44
C ASN A 107 -2.48 0.04 -19.91
N GLU A 108 -2.70 0.20 -18.60
CA GLU A 108 -3.99 0.08 -17.89
C GLU A 108 -4.71 -1.26 -18.08
N LYS A 109 -4.04 -2.28 -18.63
CA LYS A 109 -4.61 -3.63 -18.85
C LYS A 109 -4.48 -4.53 -17.63
N TYR A 110 -3.52 -4.21 -16.77
CA TYR A 110 -3.16 -5.00 -15.62
C TYR A 110 -3.04 -4.15 -14.37
N ILE A 111 -3.25 -4.78 -13.22
CA ILE A 111 -2.99 -4.23 -11.90
C ILE A 111 -2.00 -5.12 -11.17
N LEU A 112 -0.91 -4.55 -10.66
CA LEU A 112 0.01 -5.18 -9.73
C LEU A 112 -0.52 -5.05 -8.30
N PHE A 113 -0.36 -6.11 -7.53
CA PHE A 113 -0.48 -6.14 -6.09
C PHE A 113 0.80 -6.72 -5.53
N THR A 114 1.30 -6.15 -4.45
CA THR A 114 2.50 -6.66 -3.79
C THR A 114 2.23 -6.92 -2.33
N GLY A 115 3.01 -7.85 -1.76
CA GLY A 115 3.14 -7.92 -0.31
C GLY A 115 3.69 -6.62 0.30
N THR A 116 3.62 -6.56 1.63
CA THR A 116 4.32 -5.57 2.46
C THR A 116 5.50 -6.24 3.15
N LEU A 117 6.64 -5.55 3.21
CA LEU A 117 7.77 -5.99 4.04
C LEU A 117 7.59 -5.46 5.47
N PRO A 118 7.99 -6.23 6.49
CA PRO A 118 7.74 -5.89 7.89
C PRO A 118 8.52 -4.67 8.45
N ALA A 119 9.30 -3.93 7.66
CA ALA A 119 9.87 -2.64 8.04
C ALA A 119 10.29 -1.82 6.80
N ARG A 120 10.22 -0.49 6.95
CA ARG A 120 10.49 0.63 6.01
C ARG A 120 9.30 1.16 5.22
N SER A 121 9.17 2.48 5.28
CA SER A 121 8.16 3.30 4.63
C SER A 121 8.43 3.32 3.12
N LEU A 122 7.37 3.13 2.33
CA LEU A 122 7.31 3.16 0.86
C LEU A 122 7.66 1.85 0.12
N LYS A 123 6.60 1.03 0.01
CA LYS A 123 6.19 0.24 -1.16
C LYS A 123 7.02 -0.98 -1.59
N THR A 124 6.36 -2.12 -1.41
CA THR A 124 6.45 -3.38 -2.15
C THR A 124 7.59 -4.33 -1.76
N GLY A 125 7.20 -5.45 -1.18
CA GLY A 125 8.02 -6.65 -1.21
C GLY A 125 7.30 -7.87 -0.69
N GLY A 126 7.84 -9.05 -1.00
CA GLY A 126 7.15 -10.32 -0.85
C GLY A 126 6.65 -10.82 -2.20
N ALA A 127 5.53 -11.55 -2.22
CA ALA A 127 4.96 -12.07 -3.45
C ALA A 127 4.35 -10.96 -4.32
N PHE A 128 4.47 -11.11 -5.63
CA PHE A 128 3.83 -10.25 -6.62
C PHE A 128 2.63 -10.96 -7.22
N TYR A 129 1.53 -10.24 -7.34
CA TYR A 129 0.32 -10.73 -7.98
C TYR A 129 -0.15 -9.74 -9.03
N ILE A 130 -0.66 -10.24 -10.15
CA ILE A 130 -1.18 -9.41 -11.22
C ILE A 130 -2.62 -9.80 -11.56
N TYR A 131 -3.45 -8.80 -11.81
CA TYR A 131 -4.82 -8.96 -12.26
C TYR A 131 -4.98 -8.42 -13.67
N GLU A 132 -5.40 -9.26 -14.60
CA GLU A 132 -5.75 -8.86 -15.96
C GLU A 132 -7.22 -8.43 -16.04
N ILE A 133 -7.48 -7.16 -16.36
CA ILE A 133 -8.84 -6.57 -16.35
C ILE A 133 -9.76 -7.28 -17.34
N ALA A 134 -9.32 -7.45 -18.59
CA ALA A 134 -10.16 -7.98 -19.66
C ALA A 134 -10.58 -9.44 -19.42
N LYS A 135 -9.68 -10.25 -18.85
CA LYS A 135 -9.93 -11.68 -18.58
C LYS A 135 -10.42 -11.94 -17.16
N LYS A 136 -10.44 -10.93 -16.29
CA LYS A 136 -10.68 -11.05 -14.85
C LYS A 136 -9.83 -12.15 -14.20
N LYS A 137 -8.57 -12.24 -14.61
CA LYS A 137 -7.65 -13.31 -14.20
C LYS A 137 -6.66 -12.78 -13.17
N PHE A 138 -6.70 -13.34 -11.97
CA PHE A 138 -5.72 -13.09 -10.91
C PHE A 138 -4.66 -14.19 -10.91
N LEU A 139 -3.38 -13.83 -10.86
CA LEU A 139 -2.28 -14.78 -10.86
C LEU A 139 -1.11 -14.27 -10.05
N GLU A 140 -0.33 -15.20 -9.50
CA GLU A 140 0.97 -14.90 -8.91
C GLU A 140 2.02 -14.79 -10.01
N LEU A 141 2.86 -13.77 -9.92
CA LEU A 141 3.92 -13.49 -10.88
C LEU A 141 5.27 -13.76 -10.21
N ALA A 142 6.17 -14.41 -10.96
CA ALA A 142 7.52 -14.73 -10.48
C ALA A 142 7.50 -15.47 -9.12
N SER A 143 6.68 -16.52 -9.02
CA SER A 143 6.46 -17.24 -7.75
C SER A 143 7.77 -17.77 -7.17
N SER A 144 8.01 -17.47 -5.90
CA SER A 144 9.26 -17.76 -5.21
C SER A 144 9.03 -17.74 -3.69
N GLU A 145 9.67 -18.66 -2.98
CA GLU A 145 9.74 -18.67 -1.51
C GLU A 145 10.59 -17.52 -0.95
N LYS A 146 11.45 -16.94 -1.80
CA LYS A 146 12.30 -15.82 -1.45
C LYS A 146 11.58 -14.51 -1.66
N THR A 147 11.82 -13.58 -0.74
CA THR A 147 11.33 -12.21 -0.81
C THR A 147 11.79 -11.52 -2.09
N GLN A 148 10.87 -10.83 -2.73
CA GLN A 148 11.11 -10.04 -3.93
C GLN A 148 10.81 -8.58 -3.61
N GLN A 149 11.50 -7.64 -4.25
CA GLN A 149 11.46 -6.22 -3.90
C GLN A 149 11.62 -5.35 -5.15
N ASN A 150 11.32 -4.06 -5.03
CA ASN A 150 11.60 -3.05 -6.05
C ASN A 150 11.09 -3.41 -7.46
N ALA A 151 9.81 -3.78 -7.50
CA ALA A 151 9.11 -4.05 -8.75
C ALA A 151 9.04 -2.76 -9.62
N SER A 152 9.48 -2.87 -10.88
CA SER A 152 9.47 -1.78 -11.86
C SER A 152 8.96 -2.30 -13.21
N PHE A 153 7.89 -1.70 -13.74
CA PHE A 153 7.32 -2.09 -15.03
C PHE A 153 8.06 -1.47 -16.21
N SER A 154 8.18 -2.23 -17.29
CA SER A 154 8.58 -1.66 -18.57
C SER A 154 7.52 -0.67 -19.08
N PRO A 155 7.91 0.40 -19.78
CA PRO A 155 6.98 1.40 -20.33
C PRO A 155 5.86 0.85 -21.23
N ASP A 156 6.11 -0.27 -21.93
CA ASP A 156 5.10 -0.99 -22.72
C ASP A 156 4.10 -1.80 -21.86
N GLY A 157 4.41 -1.99 -20.57
CA GLY A 157 3.65 -2.78 -19.61
C GLY A 157 3.63 -4.28 -19.91
N GLU A 158 4.65 -4.80 -20.61
CA GLU A 158 4.77 -6.23 -20.94
C GLU A 158 5.72 -6.99 -19.99
N LYS A 159 6.62 -6.29 -19.30
CA LYS A 159 7.66 -6.89 -18.46
C LYS A 159 7.69 -6.22 -17.10
N LEU A 160 8.12 -6.98 -16.10
CA LEU A 160 8.39 -6.49 -14.75
C LEU A 160 9.84 -6.83 -14.38
N ALA A 161 10.62 -5.81 -14.06
CA ALA A 161 11.91 -5.96 -13.40
C ALA A 161 11.71 -5.95 -11.89
N PHE A 162 12.52 -6.70 -11.16
CA PHE A 162 12.48 -6.76 -9.71
C PHE A 162 13.80 -7.28 -9.15
N VAL A 163 13.98 -7.18 -7.83
CA VAL A 163 15.14 -7.70 -7.12
C VAL A 163 14.76 -8.90 -6.26
N ARG A 164 15.59 -9.94 -6.31
CA ARG A 164 15.53 -11.13 -5.45
C ARG A 164 16.95 -11.55 -5.11
N ASP A 165 17.25 -11.79 -3.84
CA ASP A 165 18.62 -12.06 -3.35
C ASP A 165 19.68 -11.10 -3.90
N ASN A 166 19.37 -9.80 -3.86
CA ASN A 166 20.27 -8.74 -4.33
C ASN A 166 20.71 -8.89 -5.80
N ASN A 167 19.91 -9.61 -6.59
CA ASN A 167 20.08 -9.76 -8.03
C ASN A 167 18.86 -9.24 -8.77
N VAL A 168 19.08 -8.66 -9.95
CA VAL A 168 18.02 -8.15 -10.83
C VAL A 168 17.47 -9.29 -11.68
N PHE A 169 16.15 -9.38 -11.73
CA PHE A 169 15.39 -10.30 -12.57
C PHE A 169 14.40 -9.52 -13.43
N VAL A 170 14.01 -10.11 -14.55
CA VAL A 170 12.95 -9.63 -15.43
C VAL A 170 12.00 -10.77 -15.71
N VAL A 171 10.70 -10.55 -15.56
CA VAL A 171 9.65 -11.51 -15.94
C VAL A 171 8.77 -10.92 -17.03
N ASP A 172 8.53 -11.70 -18.08
CA ASP A 172 7.51 -11.41 -19.09
C ASP A 172 6.12 -11.71 -18.51
N ILE A 173 5.20 -10.76 -18.57
CA ILE A 173 3.89 -10.87 -17.93
C ILE A 173 3.01 -11.93 -18.60
N GLN A 174 3.07 -12.02 -19.92
CA GLN A 174 2.19 -12.91 -20.68
C GLN A 174 2.68 -14.35 -20.62
N SER A 175 3.97 -14.57 -20.89
CA SER A 175 4.56 -15.89 -20.93
C SER A 175 4.99 -16.39 -19.54
N GLN A 176 5.03 -15.49 -18.54
CA GLN A 176 5.57 -15.74 -17.20
C GLN A 176 7.02 -16.24 -17.20
N LYS A 177 7.77 -15.93 -18.26
CA LYS A 177 9.16 -16.35 -18.37
C LYS A 177 10.02 -15.38 -17.56
N GLU A 178 10.61 -15.89 -16.50
CA GLU A 178 11.59 -15.17 -15.69
C GLU A 178 13.00 -15.32 -16.29
N THR A 179 13.79 -14.24 -16.26
CA THR A 179 15.17 -14.17 -16.71
C THR A 179 15.99 -13.40 -15.67
N GLN A 180 17.04 -14.03 -15.15
CA GLN A 180 17.99 -13.38 -14.25
C GLN A 180 18.99 -12.53 -15.06
N ILE A 181 19.24 -11.30 -14.60
CA ILE A 181 20.11 -10.32 -15.28
C ILE A 181 21.48 -10.23 -14.62
N THR A 182 21.54 -10.26 -13.29
CA THR A 182 22.79 -10.24 -12.51
C THR A 182 22.94 -11.52 -11.71
N PHE A 183 24.18 -11.90 -11.40
CA PHE A 183 24.49 -13.20 -10.76
C PHE A 183 25.46 -13.09 -9.58
N ASP A 184 25.93 -11.89 -9.28
CA ASP A 184 26.96 -11.59 -8.27
C ASP A 184 26.39 -11.00 -6.97
N GLY A 185 25.07 -10.81 -6.90
CA GLY A 185 24.39 -10.31 -5.70
C GLY A 185 24.74 -11.14 -4.47
N SER A 186 25.07 -10.45 -3.38
CA SER A 186 25.47 -11.04 -2.12
C SER A 186 24.97 -10.18 -0.96
N GLU A 187 25.29 -10.54 0.29
CA GLU A 187 24.98 -9.69 1.44
C GLU A 187 25.54 -8.27 1.31
N THR A 188 26.70 -8.12 0.68
CA THR A 188 27.39 -6.83 0.54
C THR A 188 27.32 -6.22 -0.85
N LEU A 189 26.91 -6.97 -1.88
CA LEU A 189 26.78 -6.45 -3.23
C LEU A 189 25.31 -6.42 -3.63
N LEU A 190 24.75 -5.22 -3.76
CA LEU A 190 23.34 -4.97 -4.02
C LEU A 190 23.14 -4.57 -5.48
N ASN A 191 22.42 -5.37 -6.26
CA ASN A 191 22.02 -5.01 -7.63
C ASN A 191 20.56 -4.56 -7.68
N GLY A 192 20.31 -3.35 -8.16
CA GLY A 192 18.95 -2.80 -8.32
C GLY A 192 18.25 -2.39 -7.02
N ASN A 193 18.92 -2.55 -5.88
CA ASN A 193 18.49 -2.10 -4.57
C ASN A 193 19.46 -1.04 -4.05
N PHE A 194 18.94 -0.16 -3.19
CA PHE A 194 19.73 0.79 -2.43
C PHE A 194 19.98 0.30 -1.01
N ASP A 195 21.02 0.82 -0.37
CA ASP A 195 21.33 0.52 1.03
C ASP A 195 20.48 1.37 2.00
N TRP A 196 20.72 1.23 3.31
CA TRP A 196 19.95 1.97 4.33
C TRP A 196 20.03 3.49 4.16
N VAL A 197 21.19 4.05 3.83
CA VAL A 197 21.36 5.52 3.77
C VAL A 197 20.63 6.09 2.58
N TYR A 198 20.70 5.41 1.42
CA TYR A 198 19.98 5.86 0.24
C TYR A 198 18.46 5.84 0.42
N GLU A 199 17.95 4.80 1.10
CA GLU A 199 16.53 4.73 1.41
C GLU A 199 16.09 5.78 2.43
N GLU A 200 16.81 5.96 3.54
CA GLU A 200 16.38 6.85 4.64
C GLU A 200 16.68 8.33 4.35
N GLU A 201 17.92 8.65 3.96
CA GLU A 201 18.40 10.02 3.86
C GLU A 201 18.08 10.66 2.50
N PHE A 202 17.97 9.84 1.44
CA PHE A 202 17.67 10.32 0.09
C PHE A 202 16.27 9.91 -0.41
N SER A 203 15.55 9.04 0.32
CA SER A 203 14.23 8.54 -0.10
C SER A 203 14.26 7.84 -1.47
N ILE A 204 15.40 7.22 -1.83
CA ILE A 204 15.57 6.49 -3.09
C ILE A 204 15.62 5.00 -2.76
N ILE A 205 14.63 4.27 -3.26
CA ILE A 205 14.41 2.86 -2.89
C ILE A 205 14.61 1.94 -4.10
N ASN A 206 14.08 2.33 -5.26
CA ASN A 206 14.20 1.55 -6.48
C ASN A 206 15.47 1.93 -7.24
N GLY A 207 16.39 0.96 -7.37
CA GLY A 207 17.63 1.11 -8.12
C GLY A 207 17.56 0.67 -9.57
N ILE A 208 16.36 0.40 -10.12
CA ILE A 208 16.14 -0.09 -11.50
C ILE A 208 15.32 0.93 -12.30
N GLU A 209 15.81 1.26 -13.50
CA GLU A 209 15.12 2.13 -14.45
C GLU A 209 15.04 1.49 -15.84
N TRP A 210 13.87 1.56 -16.47
CA TRP A 210 13.66 1.05 -17.82
C TRP A 210 13.98 2.10 -18.89
N SER A 211 14.52 1.66 -20.02
CA SER A 211 14.60 2.52 -21.20
C SER A 211 13.19 2.82 -21.73
N PRO A 212 12.94 4.02 -22.32
CA PRO A 212 11.63 4.38 -22.83
C PRO A 212 11.06 3.42 -23.89
N ASP A 213 11.95 2.73 -24.62
CA ASP A 213 11.59 1.72 -25.62
C ASP A 213 11.40 0.30 -25.04
N SER A 214 11.47 0.14 -23.72
CA SER A 214 11.27 -1.12 -22.99
C SER A 214 12.29 -2.24 -23.31
N LYS A 215 13.42 -1.91 -23.93
CA LYS A 215 14.41 -2.90 -24.38
C LYS A 215 15.60 -3.09 -23.44
N ARG A 216 15.85 -2.12 -22.57
CA ARG A 216 17.00 -2.11 -21.67
C ARG A 216 16.56 -1.69 -20.28
N ILE A 217 17.34 -2.12 -19.31
CA ILE A 217 17.29 -1.62 -17.94
C ILE A 217 18.65 -1.04 -17.59
N ALA A 218 18.65 0.09 -16.90
CA ALA A 218 19.78 0.58 -16.14
C ALA A 218 19.53 0.23 -14.67
N PHE A 219 20.58 -0.14 -13.95
CA PHE A 219 20.45 -0.38 -12.52
C PHE A 219 21.71 0.06 -11.78
N TRP A 220 21.55 0.35 -10.48
CA TRP A 220 22.66 0.62 -9.58
C TRP A 220 23.22 -0.68 -8.99
N GLN A 221 24.55 -0.77 -8.93
CA GLN A 221 25.24 -1.78 -8.14
C GLN A 221 25.98 -1.09 -6.99
N LEU A 222 25.65 -1.45 -5.75
CA LEU A 222 26.26 -0.88 -4.55
C LEU A 222 27.07 -1.96 -3.83
N ASP A 223 28.33 -1.65 -3.55
CA ASP A 223 29.19 -2.47 -2.68
C ASP A 223 29.27 -1.84 -1.29
N GLN A 224 28.59 -2.47 -0.33
CA GLN A 224 28.60 -2.06 1.08
C GLN A 224 29.62 -2.85 1.93
N SER A 225 30.55 -3.60 1.32
CA SER A 225 31.53 -4.42 2.06
C SER A 225 32.45 -3.60 2.98
N GLN A 226 32.76 -2.37 2.59
CA GLN A 226 33.59 -1.44 3.37
C GLN A 226 32.78 -0.55 4.34
N VAL A 227 31.45 -0.68 4.34
CA VAL A 227 30.58 0.07 5.24
C VAL A 227 30.59 -0.61 6.61
N PRO A 228 30.90 0.10 7.71
CA PRO A 228 30.88 -0.48 9.05
C PRO A 228 29.50 -1.04 9.42
N GLU A 229 29.50 -2.11 10.20
CA GLU A 229 28.28 -2.64 10.82
C GLU A 229 28.03 -1.99 12.18
N ILE A 230 26.77 -1.68 12.44
CA ILE A 230 26.24 -1.34 13.76
C ILE A 230 25.32 -2.47 14.22
N HIS A 231 25.36 -2.75 15.53
CA HIS A 231 24.56 -3.79 16.14
C HIS A 231 23.50 -3.15 17.05
N ILE A 232 22.23 -3.32 16.71
CA ILE A 232 21.11 -2.78 17.50
C ILE A 232 20.54 -3.90 18.37
N ALA A 233 20.66 -3.77 19.69
CA ALA A 233 20.20 -4.77 20.64
C ALA A 233 18.67 -4.95 20.60
N LYS A 234 18.20 -6.19 20.50
CA LYS A 234 16.80 -6.59 20.65
C LYS A 234 16.59 -7.19 22.04
N TRP A 235 15.58 -6.66 22.75
CA TRP A 235 15.30 -6.99 24.16
C TRP A 235 14.01 -7.81 24.33
N ASP A 236 13.44 -8.30 23.24
CA ASP A 236 12.16 -9.01 23.16
C ASP A 236 12.29 -10.55 23.27
N SER A 237 13.49 -11.05 23.59
CA SER A 237 13.80 -12.47 23.73
C SER A 237 14.54 -12.76 25.03
N LEU A 238 14.45 -14.01 25.51
CA LEU A 238 15.19 -14.50 26.68
C LEU A 238 16.71 -14.40 26.49
N TYR A 239 17.16 -14.49 25.24
CA TYR A 239 18.56 -14.34 24.86
C TYR A 239 18.77 -13.02 24.12
N LEU A 240 19.87 -12.34 24.44
CA LEU A 240 20.26 -11.12 23.75
C LEU A 240 20.51 -11.43 22.27
N ASN A 241 19.82 -10.71 21.40
CA ASN A 241 19.99 -10.78 19.95
C ASN A 241 20.22 -9.38 19.40
N PHE A 242 20.77 -9.29 18.19
CA PHE A 242 21.03 -8.02 17.53
C PHE A 242 20.29 -7.95 16.19
N LEU A 243 19.97 -6.73 15.76
CA LEU A 243 19.75 -6.39 14.37
C LEU A 243 21.05 -5.80 13.86
N ASP A 244 21.70 -6.50 12.93
CA ASP A 244 22.92 -6.05 12.29
C ASP A 244 22.55 -5.19 11.08
N MET A 245 23.21 -4.04 10.95
CA MET A 245 22.94 -3.06 9.90
C MET A 245 24.23 -2.37 9.48
N ARG A 246 24.46 -2.24 8.17
CA ARG A 246 25.58 -1.46 7.63
C ARG A 246 25.21 0.02 7.59
N TYR A 247 26.03 0.86 8.22
CA TYR A 247 25.78 2.30 8.36
C TYR A 247 27.09 3.11 8.31
N PRO A 248 27.25 4.04 7.35
CA PRO A 248 28.44 4.89 7.25
C PRO A 248 28.34 6.09 8.22
N LYS A 249 29.07 6.02 9.34
CA LYS A 249 29.26 7.14 10.28
C LYS A 249 30.52 7.94 10.00
#